data_AF-A0A4Q7S0F3-F1
#
_entry.id   AF-A0A4Q7S0F3-F1
#
_cell.length_a   1.000
_cell.length_b   1.000
_cell.length_c   1.000
_cell.angle_alpha   90.00
_cell.angle_beta   90.00
_cell.angle_gamma   90.00
#
_symmetry.space_group_name_H-M   'P 1'
#
loop_
_entity.id
_entity.type
_entity.pdbx_description
1 polymer ?
#
loop_
_entity_poly.entity_id
_entity_poly.type
_entity_poly.pdbx_seq_one_letter_code
_entity_poly.pdbx_strand_id
1 'polypeptide(L)'
;MQALCEIRLELGKADGPWCPVTIESRQTTTMALWQSREREVFLQPELERDIEQRLDAGFRHARGGNTREAAAEFKRAYLLLCCVLTHARDVARRDAAAH
;
A
#
# COMPACT_ATOMS: atom_id res chain seq x y z
N MET A 1 -0.28 6.69 4.70
CA MET A 1 -0.59 5.23 4.82
C MET A 1 -2.03 4.93 5.21
N GLN A 2 -2.68 5.80 6.00
CA GLN A 2 -4.13 5.78 6.25
C GLN A 2 -4.98 5.64 4.96
N ALA A 3 -4.52 6.24 3.87
CA ALA A 3 -5.10 6.11 2.53
C ALA A 3 -5.36 4.66 2.06
N LEU A 4 -4.50 3.69 2.39
CA LEU A 4 -4.73 2.28 1.99
C LEU A 4 -5.88 1.64 2.78
N CYS A 5 -6.02 1.98 4.05
CA CYS A 5 -7.15 1.55 4.87
C CYS A 5 -8.45 2.22 4.41
N GLU A 6 -8.41 3.49 4.04
CA GLU A 6 -9.55 4.25 3.51
C GLU A 6 -10.02 3.68 2.17
N ILE A 7 -9.10 3.47 1.22
CA ILE A 7 -9.36 2.81 -0.07
C ILE A 7 -10.00 1.43 0.12
N ARG A 8 -9.47 0.63 1.05
CA ARG A 8 -10.03 -0.70 1.35
C ARG A 8 -11.45 -0.61 1.91
N LEU A 9 -11.73 0.35 2.78
CA LEU A 9 -13.04 0.54 3.39
C LEU A 9 -14.06 1.06 2.36
N GLU A 10 -13.64 1.97 1.48
CA GLU A 10 -14.48 2.50 0.41
C GLU A 10 -14.82 1.43 -0.63
N LEU A 11 -13.87 0.56 -1.01
CA LEU A 11 -14.15 -0.59 -1.88
C LEU A 11 -15.09 -1.61 -1.24
N GLY A 12 -15.05 -1.76 0.09
CA GLY A 12 -15.95 -2.66 0.82
C GLY A 12 -17.35 -2.10 1.07
N LYS A 13 -17.54 -0.78 0.93
CA LYS A 13 -18.81 -0.07 1.18
C LYS A 13 -19.51 0.39 -0.10
N ALA A 14 -18.83 0.40 -1.24
CA ALA A 14 -19.40 0.92 -2.47
C ALA A 14 -20.47 -0.04 -3.02
N ASP A 15 -21.68 0.48 -3.24
CA ASP A 15 -22.80 -0.20 -3.92
C ASP A 15 -22.54 -0.39 -5.44
N GLY A 16 -21.28 -0.45 -5.86
CA GLY A 16 -20.87 -0.56 -7.26
C GLY A 16 -19.38 -0.26 -7.47
N PRO A 17 -18.83 -0.60 -8.65
CA PRO A 17 -17.46 -0.28 -9.01
C PRO A 17 -17.24 1.24 -9.02
N TRP A 18 -16.06 1.69 -8.60
CA TRP A 18 -15.69 3.10 -8.71
C TRP A 18 -15.73 3.57 -10.16
N CYS A 19 -16.17 4.80 -10.38
CA CYS A 19 -16.09 5.40 -11.70
C CYS A 19 -14.61 5.65 -12.07
N PRO A 20 -14.27 5.70 -13.38
CA PRO A 20 -12.89 5.81 -13.84
C PRO A 20 -12.11 6.99 -13.24
N VAL A 21 -12.77 8.15 -13.11
CA VAL A 21 -12.13 9.37 -12.54
C VAL A 21 -11.78 9.20 -11.07
N THR A 22 -12.60 8.48 -10.28
CA THR A 22 -12.28 8.17 -8.88
C THR A 22 -11.07 7.24 -8.80
N ILE A 23 -11.00 6.22 -9.67
CA ILE A 23 -9.86 5.30 -9.70
C ILE A 23 -8.57 6.04 -10.04
N GLU A 24 -8.60 6.91 -11.05
CA GLU A 24 -7.45 7.69 -11.48
C GLU A 24 -6.96 8.64 -10.38
N SER A 25 -7.86 9.40 -9.78
CA SER A 25 -7.53 10.30 -8.66
C SER A 25 -6.93 9.55 -7.46
N ARG A 26 -7.52 8.41 -7.09
CA ARG A 26 -7.01 7.55 -6.00
C ARG A 26 -5.64 6.96 -6.34
N GLN A 27 -5.43 6.51 -7.57
CA GLN A 27 -4.13 5.99 -8.00
C GLN A 27 -3.06 7.08 -7.95
N THR A 28 -3.31 8.23 -8.57
CA THR A 28 -2.35 9.34 -8.58
C THR A 28 -1.95 9.74 -7.17
N THR A 29 -2.93 9.93 -6.28
CA THR A 29 -2.66 10.31 -4.89
C THR A 29 -1.87 9.24 -4.14
N THR A 30 -2.27 7.97 -4.29
CA THR A 30 -1.62 6.84 -3.58
C THR A 30 -0.20 6.60 -4.08
N MET A 31 0.00 6.66 -5.40
CA MET A 31 1.31 6.45 -6.01
C MET A 31 2.24 7.63 -5.77
N ALA A 32 1.74 8.86 -5.68
CA ALA A 32 2.53 10.01 -5.26
C ALA A 32 3.05 9.84 -3.82
N LEU A 33 2.17 9.43 -2.90
CA LEU A 33 2.57 9.12 -1.51
C LEU A 33 3.57 7.97 -1.43
N TRP A 34 3.40 6.95 -2.28
CA TRP A 34 4.34 5.85 -2.37
C TRP A 34 5.70 6.31 -2.90
N GLN A 35 5.74 7.15 -3.93
CA GLN A 35 6.98 7.69 -4.50
C GLN A 35 7.71 8.61 -3.54
N SER A 36 6.99 9.33 -2.67
CA SER A 36 7.56 10.18 -1.62
C SER A 36 7.90 9.44 -0.32
N ARG A 37 7.92 8.10 -0.32
CA ARG A 37 8.23 7.30 0.86
C ARG A 37 9.67 7.52 1.32
N GLU A 38 9.89 7.36 2.62
CA GLU A 38 11.22 7.34 3.22
C GLU A 38 11.90 6.00 2.93
N ARG A 39 12.78 5.98 1.92
CA ARG A 39 13.39 4.74 1.40
C ARG A 39 14.33 4.06 2.40
N GLU A 40 14.90 4.82 3.33
CA GLU A 40 15.80 4.31 4.37
C GLU A 40 15.12 3.30 5.32
N VAL A 41 13.79 3.36 5.44
CA VAL A 41 12.99 2.41 6.21
C VAL A 41 12.92 1.03 5.52
N PHE A 42 13.12 0.97 4.20
CA PHE A 42 13.04 -0.27 3.42
C PHE A 42 14.40 -0.96 3.35
N LEU A 43 14.77 -1.60 4.46
CA LEU A 43 16.05 -2.33 4.57
C LEU A 43 16.14 -3.56 3.63
N GLN A 44 15.01 -3.99 3.06
CA GLN A 44 14.92 -5.11 2.12
C GLN A 44 14.29 -4.61 0.80
N PRO A 45 15.09 -4.43 -0.27
CA PRO A 45 14.61 -3.89 -1.56
C PRO A 45 13.50 -4.72 -2.20
N GLU A 46 13.45 -6.02 -1.93
CA GLU A 46 12.41 -6.91 -2.45
C GLU A 46 11.03 -6.55 -1.90
N LEU A 47 10.95 -6.15 -0.62
CA LEU A 47 9.68 -5.75 0.00
C LEU A 47 9.17 -4.43 -0.57
N GLU A 48 10.08 -3.49 -0.86
CA GLU A 48 9.75 -2.23 -1.54
C GLU A 48 9.09 -2.53 -2.90
N ARG A 49 9.75 -3.37 -3.72
CA ARG A 49 9.24 -3.77 -5.03
C ARG A 49 7.92 -4.53 -4.92
N ASP A 50 7.79 -5.44 -3.96
CA ASP A 50 6.58 -6.24 -3.79
C ASP A 50 5.39 -5.36 -3.39
N ILE A 51 5.58 -4.37 -2.51
CA ILE A 51 4.51 -3.42 -2.14
C ILE A 51 4.06 -2.65 -3.38
N GLU A 52 4.99 -2.14 -4.19
CA GLU A 52 4.65 -1.41 -5.43
C GLU A 52 3.83 -2.28 -6.38
N GLN A 53 4.23 -3.53 -6.61
CA GLN A 53 3.49 -4.48 -7.44
C GLN A 53 2.07 -4.73 -6.93
N ARG A 54 1.88 -4.80 -5.61
CA ARG A 54 0.55 -4.96 -5.00
C ARG A 54 -0.32 -3.72 -5.19
N LEU A 55 0.25 -2.52 -5.09
CA LEU A 55 -0.48 -1.28 -5.37
C LEU A 55 -0.95 -1.23 -6.82
N ASP A 56 -0.05 -1.53 -7.77
CA ASP A 56 -0.38 -1.58 -9.20
C ASP A 56 -1.44 -2.63 -9.52
N ALA A 57 -1.33 -3.83 -8.93
CA ALA A 57 -2.32 -4.89 -9.09
C ALA A 57 -3.68 -4.47 -8.52
N GLY A 58 -3.71 -3.82 -7.36
CA GLY A 58 -4.93 -3.29 -6.75
C GLY A 58 -5.68 -2.32 -7.67
N PHE A 59 -4.97 -1.34 -8.25
CA PHE A 59 -5.58 -0.40 -9.19
C PHE A 59 -5.97 -1.06 -10.52
N ARG A 60 -5.23 -2.06 -10.99
CA ARG A 60 -5.60 -2.85 -12.18
C ARG A 60 -6.90 -3.61 -11.96
N HIS A 61 -7.06 -4.28 -10.82
CA HIS A 61 -8.30 -4.97 -10.46
C HIS A 61 -9.47 -3.99 -10.29
N ALA A 62 -9.24 -2.84 -9.65
CA ALA A 62 -10.28 -1.81 -9.50
C ALA A 62 -10.79 -1.31 -10.85
N ARG A 63 -9.89 -1.05 -11.82
CA ARG A 63 -10.27 -0.68 -13.20
C ARG A 63 -11.08 -1.78 -13.91
N GLY A 64 -10.76 -3.04 -13.64
CA GLY A 64 -11.48 -4.19 -14.17
C GLY A 64 -12.81 -4.49 -13.48
N GLY A 65 -13.24 -3.69 -12.49
CA GLY A 65 -14.45 -3.93 -11.71
C GLY A 65 -14.32 -5.05 -10.66
N ASN A 66 -13.12 -5.62 -10.50
CA ASN A 66 -12.84 -6.72 -9.57
C ASN A 66 -12.54 -6.17 -8.16
N THR A 67 -13.58 -5.63 -7.51
CA THR A 67 -13.44 -4.87 -6.24
C THR A 67 -12.89 -5.72 -5.10
N ARG A 68 -13.23 -7.01 -5.04
CA ARG A 68 -12.74 -7.94 -4.00
C ARG A 68 -11.25 -8.20 -4.14
N GLU A 69 -10.79 -8.46 -5.36
CA GLU A 69 -9.39 -8.68 -5.70
C GLU A 69 -8.59 -7.40 -5.45
N ALA A 70 -9.12 -6.24 -5.86
CA ALA A 70 -8.51 -4.94 -5.56
C ALA A 70 -8.31 -4.72 -4.06
N ALA A 71 -9.36 -4.95 -3.26
CA ALA A 71 -9.30 -4.82 -1.81
C ALA A 71 -8.31 -5.82 -1.17
N ALA A 72 -8.18 -7.03 -1.73
CA ALA A 72 -7.21 -8.02 -1.27
C ALA A 72 -5.77 -7.57 -1.54
N GLU A 73 -5.47 -7.02 -2.72
CA GLU A 73 -4.13 -6.49 -3.04
C GLU A 73 -3.78 -5.29 -2.15
N PHE A 74 -4.71 -4.34 -1.93
CA PHE A 74 -4.47 -3.22 -1.02
C PHE A 74 -4.25 -3.66 0.43
N LYS A 75 -4.97 -4.70 0.89
CA LYS A 75 -4.73 -5.32 2.21
C LYS A 75 -3.33 -5.93 2.30
N ARG A 76 -2.89 -6.64 1.26
CA ARG A 76 -1.54 -7.24 1.20
C ARG A 76 -0.44 -6.18 1.23
N ALA A 77 -0.58 -5.12 0.42
CA ALA A 77 0.33 -3.97 0.41
C ALA A 77 0.45 -3.34 1.81
N TYR A 78 -0.68 -3.11 2.47
CA TYR A 78 -0.72 -2.56 3.83
C TYR A 78 0.00 -3.45 4.85
N LEU A 79 -0.24 -4.77 4.81
CA LEU A 79 0.40 -5.70 5.76
C LEU A 79 1.92 -5.77 5.56
N LEU A 80 2.39 -5.82 4.31
CA LEU A 80 3.82 -5.80 4.01
C LEU A 80 4.49 -4.54 4.55
N LEU A 81 3.82 -3.40 4.39
CA LEU A 81 4.31 -2.12 4.87
C LEU A 81 4.36 -2.04 6.40
N CYS A 82 3.39 -2.63 7.11
CA CYS A 82 3.47 -2.81 8.57
C CYS A 82 4.66 -3.68 8.98
N CYS A 83 4.95 -4.76 8.23
CA CYS A 83 6.12 -5.60 8.47
C CYS A 83 7.43 -4.81 8.29
N VAL A 84 7.54 -4.02 7.21
CA VAL A 84 8.70 -3.15 6.96
C VAL A 84 8.92 -2.18 8.12
N LEU A 85 7.87 -1.46 8.54
CA LEU A 85 7.96 -0.49 9.65
C LEU A 85 8.35 -1.15 10.97
N THR A 86 7.79 -2.34 11.25
CA THR A 86 8.13 -3.09 12.46
C THR A 86 9.59 -3.54 12.42
N HIS A 87 10.04 -4.05 11.29
CA HIS A 87 11.42 -4.49 11.10
C HIS A 87 12.41 -3.32 11.26
N ALA A 88 12.16 -2.19 10.60
CA ALA A 88 13.00 -0.99 10.71
C ALA A 88 13.08 -0.50 12.16
N ARG A 89 11.95 -0.47 12.87
CA ARG A 89 11.92 -0.12 14.31
C ARG A 89 12.75 -1.10 15.15
N ASP A 90 12.64 -2.39 14.89
CA ASP A 90 13.36 -3.41 15.67
C ASP A 90 14.88 -3.36 15.40
N VAL A 91 15.30 -3.03 14.18
CA VAL A 91 16.70 -2.78 13.84
C VAL A 91 17.22 -1.54 14.57
N ALA A 92 16.52 -0.40 14.47
CA ALA A 92 16.92 0.83 15.15
C ALA A 92 17.06 0.66 16.67
N ARG A 93 16.18 -0.15 17.29
CA ARG A 93 16.26 -0.47 18.73
C ARG A 93 17.48 -1.30 19.09
N ARG A 94 17.90 -2.22 18.23
CA ARG A 94 19.12 -3.04 18.45
C ARG A 94 20.36 -2.18 18.32
N ASP A 95 20.42 -1.32 17.31
CA ASP A 95 21.54 -0.43 17.09
C ASP A 95 21.71 0.54 18.28
N ALA A 96 20.61 1.10 18.77
CA ALA A 96 20.60 1.97 19.95
C ALA A 96 20.99 1.27 21.26
N ALA A 97 20.84 -0.05 21.36
CA ALA A 97 21.25 -0.83 22.54
C ALA A 97 22.71 -1.32 22.47
N ALA A 98 23.32 -1.23 21.28
CA ALA A 98 24.72 -1.61 21.04
C ALA A 98 25.70 -0.43 21.16
N HIS A 99 25.19 0.78 21.38
CA HIS A 99 25.93 2.04 21.58
C HIS A 99 25.66 2.58 22.98
#